data_AF-A0A534VJI6-F1
#
_entry.id   AF-A0A534VJI6-F1
#
_cell.length_a   1.000
_cell.length_b   1.000
_cell.length_c   1.000
_cell.angle_alpha   90.00
_cell.angle_beta   90.00
_cell.angle_gamma   90.00
#
_symmetry.space_group_name_H-M   'P 1'
#
loop_
_entity.id
_entity.type
_entity.pdbx_description
1 polymer ?
#
loop_
_entity_poly.entity_id
_entity_poly.type
_entity_poly.pdbx_seq_one_letter_code
_entity_poly.pdbx_strand_id
1 'polypeptide(L)'
;MPSPPPIRFPSRAFFEALGDAMRAERERFSRLGFFDTTFGVRISPDDGGEPAEFALRFEVFDCVRVMEGLAGVETDFVVEGPFGAWREMFDTIHALGAADTAQSLNTLTHFGERLRVRYDDPDGHDKLYRFAESIQEFLDLSARIDYVYPDGSRPPARRDDLRRSAP
;
A
#
# COMPACT_ATOMS: atom_id res chain seq x y z
N MET A 1 11.71 -27.78 -9.67
CA MET A 1 11.35 -27.02 -8.44
C MET A 1 9.97 -26.42 -8.70
N PRO A 2 8.99 -26.58 -7.80
CA PRO A 2 7.72 -25.87 -7.95
C PRO A 2 7.97 -24.35 -7.88
N SER A 3 7.32 -23.57 -8.73
CA SER A 3 7.33 -22.11 -8.63
C SER A 3 6.82 -21.69 -7.24
N PRO A 4 7.37 -20.62 -6.64
CA PRO A 4 6.87 -20.13 -5.37
C PRO A 4 5.36 -19.82 -5.48
N PRO A 5 4.58 -20.03 -4.41
CA PRO A 5 3.16 -19.69 -4.41
C PRO A 5 2.98 -18.20 -4.71
N PRO A 6 1.87 -17.80 -5.36
CA PRO A 6 1.62 -16.40 -5.68
C PRO A 6 1.49 -15.59 -4.39
N ILE A 7 2.03 -14.36 -4.41
CA ILE A 7 1.82 -13.39 -3.34
C ILE A 7 0.31 -13.09 -3.26
N ARG A 8 -0.22 -12.95 -2.04
CA ARG A 8 -1.65 -12.67 -1.82
C ARG A 8 -1.83 -11.32 -1.16
N PHE A 9 -2.87 -10.60 -1.52
CA PHE A 9 -3.31 -9.42 -0.78
C PHE A 9 -4.65 -9.73 -0.07
N PRO A 10 -4.80 -9.39 1.23
CA PRO A 10 -3.79 -8.86 2.14
C PRO A 10 -2.87 -9.98 2.68
N SER A 11 -1.56 -9.72 2.78
CA SER A 11 -0.62 -10.59 3.50
C SER A 11 0.67 -9.85 3.84
N ARG A 12 1.42 -10.37 4.82
CA ARG A 12 2.76 -9.87 5.14
C ARG A 12 3.68 -9.92 3.92
N ALA A 13 3.66 -11.01 3.16
CA ALA A 13 4.50 -11.20 1.98
C ALA A 13 4.27 -10.12 0.90
N PHE A 14 3.04 -9.59 0.80
CA PHE A 14 2.74 -8.47 -0.10
C PHE A 14 3.45 -7.19 0.33
N PHE A 15 3.39 -6.84 1.61
CA PHE A 15 4.07 -5.64 2.12
C PHE A 15 5.60 -5.79 2.14
N GLU A 16 6.12 -7.00 2.38
CA GLU A 16 7.55 -7.27 2.24
C GLU A 16 8.01 -7.08 0.79
N ALA A 17 7.23 -7.54 -0.19
CA ALA A 17 7.53 -7.32 -1.60
C ALA A 17 7.49 -5.83 -2.00
N LEU A 18 6.61 -5.02 -1.39
CA LEU A 18 6.65 -3.56 -1.54
C LEU A 18 7.93 -2.97 -0.95
N GLY A 19 8.37 -3.45 0.22
CA GLY A 19 9.65 -3.07 0.83
C GLY A 19 10.84 -3.38 -0.07
N ASP A 20 10.88 -4.57 -0.67
CA ASP A 20 11.92 -4.94 -1.63
C ASP A 20 11.90 -4.06 -2.89
N ALA A 21 10.70 -3.73 -3.39
CA ALA A 21 10.55 -2.81 -4.52
C ALA A 21 11.00 -1.38 -4.17
N MET A 22 10.71 -0.91 -2.95
CA MET A 22 11.15 0.40 -2.45
C MET A 22 12.67 0.47 -2.37
N ARG A 23 13.31 -0.59 -1.86
CA ARG A 23 14.77 -0.72 -1.81
C ARG A 23 15.40 -0.67 -3.20
N ALA A 24 14.79 -1.30 -4.19
CA ALA A 24 15.24 -1.25 -5.59
C ALA A 24 15.11 0.16 -6.19
N GLU A 25 14.16 0.96 -5.71
CA GLU A 25 13.87 2.33 -6.14
C GLU A 25 14.40 3.39 -5.16
N ARG A 26 15.40 3.04 -4.33
CA ARG A 26 15.93 3.91 -3.28
C ARG A 26 16.27 5.32 -3.74
N GLU A 27 16.81 5.48 -4.96
CA GLU A 27 17.12 6.80 -5.51
C GLU A 27 15.87 7.68 -5.67
N ARG A 28 14.75 7.11 -6.12
CA ARG A 28 13.46 7.79 -6.24
C ARG A 28 12.97 8.25 -4.86
N PHE A 29 12.96 7.35 -3.88
CA PHE A 29 12.52 7.68 -2.51
C PHE A 29 13.44 8.70 -1.82
N SER A 30 14.75 8.65 -2.07
CA SER A 30 15.68 9.63 -1.50
C SER A 30 15.38 11.08 -1.91
N ARG A 31 14.73 11.29 -3.06
CA ARG A 31 14.33 12.63 -3.54
C ARG A 31 13.07 13.17 -2.85
N LEU A 32 12.24 12.30 -2.29
CA LEU A 32 11.03 12.66 -1.54
C LEU A 32 11.34 13.14 -0.11
N GLY A 33 12.57 12.90 0.36
CA GLY A 33 13.02 13.26 1.70
C GLY A 33 13.02 12.08 2.67
N PHE A 34 13.27 12.38 3.95
CA PHE A 34 13.31 11.34 4.99
C PHE A 34 11.90 10.88 5.35
N PHE A 35 11.68 9.58 5.28
CA PHE A 35 10.44 8.90 5.60
C PHE A 35 10.63 8.04 6.86
N ASP A 36 10.49 8.69 8.02
CA ASP A 36 10.66 8.07 9.33
C ASP A 36 9.31 7.97 10.04
N THR A 37 8.63 6.85 9.88
CA THR A 37 7.34 6.59 10.54
C THR A 37 7.07 5.10 10.66
N THR A 38 6.29 4.73 11.68
CA THR A 38 5.66 3.41 11.73
C THR A 38 4.17 3.59 11.58
N PHE A 39 3.57 3.07 10.50
CA PHE A 39 2.12 3.15 10.34
C PHE A 39 1.48 1.76 10.24
N GLY A 40 0.29 1.66 10.81
CA GLY A 40 -0.54 0.48 10.79
C GLY A 40 -1.43 0.43 9.57
N VAL A 41 -1.70 -0.77 9.09
CA VAL A 41 -2.66 -1.08 8.03
C VAL A 41 -3.66 -2.07 8.61
N ARG A 42 -4.95 -1.72 8.58
CA ARG A 42 -6.05 -2.56 9.04
C ARG A 42 -7.07 -2.73 7.93
N ILE A 43 -7.27 -3.97 7.51
CA ILE A 43 -8.10 -4.32 6.36
C ILE A 43 -9.24 -5.19 6.88
N SER A 44 -10.43 -4.60 6.97
CA SER A 44 -11.62 -5.33 7.39
C SER A 44 -12.17 -6.12 6.20
N PRO A 45 -12.39 -7.43 6.31
CA PRO A 45 -13.00 -8.19 5.23
C PRO A 45 -14.46 -7.76 5.04
N ASP A 46 -14.94 -7.78 3.79
CA ASP A 46 -16.28 -7.29 3.44
C ASP A 46 -17.41 -8.17 4.02
N ASP A 47 -17.10 -9.40 4.43
CA ASP A 47 -18.01 -10.37 5.05
C ASP A 47 -18.11 -10.25 6.58
N GLY A 48 -17.38 -9.32 7.19
CA GLY A 48 -17.41 -9.07 8.64
C GLY A 48 -16.56 -10.04 9.48
N GLY A 49 -15.66 -10.79 8.87
CA GLY A 49 -14.63 -11.57 9.58
C GLY A 49 -13.57 -10.72 10.31
N GLU A 50 -12.56 -11.40 10.85
CA GLU A 50 -11.44 -10.75 11.54
C GLU A 50 -10.62 -9.88 10.58
N PRO A 51 -10.26 -8.64 10.97
CA PRO A 51 -9.46 -7.76 10.13
C PRO A 51 -8.02 -8.28 10.00
N ALA A 52 -7.46 -8.14 8.80
CA ALA A 52 -6.04 -8.34 8.58
C ALA A 52 -5.29 -7.09 9.01
N GLU A 53 -4.30 -7.25 9.89
CA GLU A 53 -3.57 -6.16 10.52
C GLU A 53 -2.07 -6.30 10.26
N PHE A 54 -1.43 -5.19 9.90
CA PHE A 54 0.01 -5.13 9.65
C PHE A 54 0.58 -3.81 10.15
N ALA A 55 1.80 -3.82 10.64
CA ALA A 55 2.55 -2.60 10.95
C ALA A 55 3.78 -2.50 10.05
N LEU A 56 3.95 -1.33 9.43
CA LEU A 56 5.02 -1.03 8.48
C LEU A 56 5.92 0.03 9.08
N ARG A 57 7.19 -0.32 9.30
CA ARG A 57 8.20 0.61 9.83
C ARG A 57 9.09 1.09 8.70
N PHE A 58 9.17 2.40 8.57
CA PHE A 58 10.02 3.09 7.62
C PHE A 58 11.11 3.86 8.35
N GLU A 59 12.32 3.74 7.84
CA GLU A 59 13.46 4.53 8.29
C GLU A 59 14.18 5.09 7.06
N VAL A 60 14.44 6.39 7.08
CA VAL A 60 15.14 7.17 6.06
C VAL A 60 14.45 7.14 4.69
N PHE A 61 14.53 6.06 3.93
CA PHE A 61 13.93 5.89 2.59
C PHE A 61 13.58 4.42 2.33
N ASP A 62 13.40 3.62 3.38
CA ASP A 62 13.31 2.18 3.28
C ASP A 62 12.26 1.60 4.23
N CYS A 63 11.54 0.58 3.79
CA CYS A 63 10.67 -0.21 4.65
C CYS A 63 11.53 -1.26 5.36
N VAL A 64 11.99 -0.92 6.56
CA VAL A 64 12.94 -1.75 7.30
C VAL A 64 12.27 -2.93 8.01
N ARG A 65 10.95 -2.88 8.21
CA ARG A 65 10.21 -3.97 8.87
C ARG A 65 8.72 -3.98 8.51
N VAL A 66 8.22 -5.19 8.29
CA VAL A 66 6.79 -5.52 8.20
C VAL A 66 6.45 -6.49 9.35
N MET A 67 5.45 -6.15 10.15
CA MET A 67 4.97 -6.96 11.27
C MET A 67 3.50 -7.36 11.03
N GLU A 68 3.11 -8.55 11.48
CA GLU A 68 1.71 -8.99 11.51
C GLU A 68 1.07 -8.60 12.84
N GLY A 69 -0.14 -8.05 12.77
CA GLY A 69 -0.86 -7.49 13.90
C GLY A 69 -0.43 -6.08 14.27
N LEU A 70 -1.34 -5.37 14.96
CA LEU A 70 -1.06 -4.07 15.58
C LEU A 70 -0.88 -4.16 17.11
N ALA A 71 -1.19 -5.31 17.70
CA ALA A 71 -1.15 -5.50 19.15
C ALA A 71 0.27 -5.32 19.71
N GLY A 72 0.44 -4.32 20.59
CA GLY A 72 1.73 -4.03 21.23
C GLY A 72 2.75 -3.33 20.33
N VAL A 73 2.33 -2.84 19.15
CA VAL A 73 3.17 -2.05 18.25
C VAL A 73 2.80 -0.58 18.39
N GLU A 74 3.79 0.28 18.67
CA GLU A 74 3.60 1.72 18.61
C GLU A 74 3.54 2.17 17.15
N THR A 75 2.38 2.69 16.74
CA THR A 75 2.16 3.24 15.40
C THR A 75 1.86 4.74 15.51
N ASP A 76 2.46 5.53 14.62
CA ASP A 76 2.17 6.97 14.50
C ASP A 76 0.71 7.19 14.04
N PHE A 77 0.23 6.34 13.14
CA PHE A 77 -1.16 6.32 12.69
C PHE A 77 -1.51 4.95 12.10
N VAL A 78 -2.80 4.65 12.01
CA VAL A 78 -3.34 3.43 11.42
C VAL A 78 -4.30 3.80 10.30
N VAL A 79 -4.07 3.24 9.12
CA VAL A 79 -4.98 3.32 7.99
C VAL A 79 -5.92 2.11 8.05
N GLU A 80 -7.20 2.36 8.26
CA GLU A 80 -8.20 1.31 8.35
C GLU A 80 -9.29 1.44 7.28
N GLY A 81 -9.78 0.31 6.76
CA GLY A 81 -10.89 0.32 5.83
C GLY A 81 -11.31 -1.06 5.32
N PRO A 82 -12.44 -1.14 4.61
CA PRO A 82 -12.94 -2.40 4.06
C PRO A 82 -12.06 -2.90 2.92
N PHE A 83 -11.96 -4.21 2.75
CA PHE A 83 -11.17 -4.85 1.70
C PHE A 83 -11.52 -4.31 0.31
N GLY A 84 -12.81 -4.09 0.02
CA GLY A 84 -13.25 -3.50 -1.25
C GLY A 84 -12.60 -2.15 -1.56
N ALA A 85 -12.41 -1.28 -0.56
CA ALA A 85 -11.77 0.03 -0.76
C ALA A 85 -10.27 -0.11 -1.05
N TRP A 86 -9.58 -1.00 -0.33
CA TRP A 86 -8.18 -1.30 -0.60
C TRP A 86 -7.98 -1.89 -2.00
N ARG A 87 -8.83 -2.86 -2.37
CA ARG A 87 -8.83 -3.46 -3.70
C ARG A 87 -9.03 -2.43 -4.80
N GLU A 88 -10.02 -1.54 -4.67
CA GLU A 88 -10.30 -0.51 -5.66
C GLU A 88 -9.13 0.46 -5.86
N MET A 89 -8.48 0.86 -4.76
CA MET A 89 -7.28 1.67 -4.78
C MET A 89 -6.16 0.96 -5.57
N PHE A 90 -5.87 -0.29 -5.24
CA PHE A 90 -4.84 -1.05 -5.94
C PHE A 90 -5.20 -1.36 -7.40
N ASP A 91 -6.46 -1.67 -7.69
CA ASP A 91 -6.94 -1.88 -9.06
C ASP A 91 -6.73 -0.61 -9.90
N THR A 92 -6.96 0.56 -9.31
CA THR A 92 -6.74 1.86 -9.95
C THR A 92 -5.26 2.11 -10.21
N ILE A 93 -4.41 1.87 -9.21
CA ILE A 93 -2.94 1.97 -9.32
C ILE A 93 -2.42 1.09 -10.47
N HIS A 94 -2.92 -0.15 -10.57
CA HIS A 94 -2.56 -1.06 -11.66
C HIS A 94 -3.08 -0.63 -13.03
N ALA A 95 -4.34 -0.16 -13.11
CA ALA A 95 -4.94 0.24 -14.37
C ALA A 95 -4.23 1.47 -14.98
N LEU A 96 -3.86 2.44 -14.15
CA LEU A 96 -3.28 3.72 -14.58
C LEU A 96 -1.75 3.69 -14.66
N GLY A 97 -1.11 2.81 -13.90
CA GLY A 97 0.34 2.78 -13.77
C GLY A 97 0.83 3.83 -12.76
N ALA A 98 1.73 3.37 -11.87
CA ALA A 98 2.39 4.07 -10.76
C ALA A 98 3.08 5.42 -11.05
N ALA A 99 2.97 5.97 -12.26
CA ALA A 99 3.77 7.08 -12.75
C ALA A 99 2.96 8.28 -13.24
N ASP A 100 1.61 8.21 -13.29
CA ASP A 100 0.81 9.39 -13.60
C ASP A 100 0.55 10.20 -12.33
N THR A 101 1.54 11.02 -11.98
CA THR A 101 1.64 11.96 -10.85
C THR A 101 0.44 12.90 -10.65
N ALA A 102 -0.57 12.86 -11.53
CA ALA A 102 -1.84 13.58 -11.37
C ALA A 102 -2.89 12.83 -10.51
N GLN A 103 -2.65 11.56 -10.14
CA GLN A 103 -3.65 10.71 -9.46
C GLN A 103 -3.26 10.24 -8.05
N SER A 104 -2.20 10.79 -7.44
CA SER A 104 -1.97 10.70 -5.98
C SER A 104 -3.21 11.14 -5.16
N LEU A 105 -4.09 11.91 -5.79
CA LEU A 105 -5.41 12.28 -5.29
C LEU A 105 -6.35 11.08 -5.04
N ASN A 106 -6.26 9.95 -5.75
CA ASN A 106 -7.22 8.84 -5.63
C ASN A 106 -7.05 8.03 -4.33
N THR A 107 -5.81 7.71 -3.96
CA THR A 107 -5.52 7.11 -2.67
C THR A 107 -5.95 8.06 -1.55
N LEU A 108 -5.58 9.35 -1.65
CA LEU A 108 -5.90 10.36 -0.63
C LEU A 108 -7.41 10.71 -0.55
N THR A 109 -8.17 10.59 -1.64
CA THR A 109 -9.65 10.70 -1.59
C THR A 109 -10.27 9.47 -0.97
N HIS A 110 -9.74 8.27 -1.23
CA HIS A 110 -10.13 7.09 -0.47
C HIS A 110 -9.84 7.26 1.03
N PHE A 111 -8.72 7.88 1.42
CA PHE A 111 -8.35 8.24 2.81
C PHE A 111 -9.33 9.18 3.55
N GLY A 112 -10.39 9.68 2.89
CA GLY A 112 -11.48 10.44 3.51
C GLY A 112 -12.87 9.86 3.28
N GLU A 113 -13.09 9.08 2.22
CA GLU A 113 -14.41 8.53 1.86
C GLU A 113 -14.64 7.09 2.33
N ARG A 114 -13.60 6.24 2.30
CA ARG A 114 -13.75 4.79 2.55
C ARG A 114 -12.67 4.20 3.44
N LEU A 115 -11.43 4.66 3.29
CA LEU A 115 -10.33 4.43 4.21
C LEU A 115 -10.32 5.56 5.24
N ARG A 116 -10.08 5.23 6.50
CA ARG A 116 -10.00 6.17 7.61
C ARG A 116 -8.60 6.12 8.19
N VAL A 117 -8.09 7.27 8.61
CA VAL A 117 -6.86 7.32 9.40
C VAL A 117 -7.20 7.52 10.86
N ARG A 118 -6.67 6.65 11.70
CA ARG A 118 -6.70 6.77 13.16
C ARG A 118 -5.31 7.16 13.64
N TYR A 119 -5.26 8.07 14.59
CA TYR A 119 -4.04 8.53 15.24
C TYR A 119 -4.37 8.76 16.72
N ASP A 120 -3.44 8.40 17.59
CA ASP A 120 -3.65 8.52 19.05
C ASP A 120 -3.26 9.91 19.58
N ASP A 121 -2.46 10.66 18.82
CA ASP A 121 -2.04 12.01 19.15
C ASP A 121 -1.98 12.96 17.92
N PRO A 122 -1.89 14.28 18.12
CA PRO A 122 -1.78 15.26 17.04
C PRO A 122 -0.51 15.15 16.18
N ASP A 123 0.58 14.58 16.71
CA ASP A 123 1.85 14.43 15.97
C ASP A 123 1.71 13.34 14.90
N GLY A 124 0.96 12.27 15.18
CA GLY A 124 0.60 11.24 14.21
C GLY A 124 -0.18 11.79 13.01
N HIS A 125 -1.09 12.73 13.26
CA HIS A 125 -1.83 13.43 12.21
C HIS A 125 -0.91 14.28 11.33
N ASP A 126 0.03 15.04 11.92
CA ASP A 126 1.01 15.84 11.16
C ASP A 126 1.94 14.96 10.30
N LYS A 127 2.38 13.80 10.84
CA LYS A 127 3.19 12.82 10.09
C LYS A 127 2.48 12.26 8.87
N LEU A 128 1.17 11.95 8.97
CA LEU A 128 0.40 11.48 7.81
C LEU A 128 0.50 12.49 6.65
N TYR A 129 0.22 13.77 6.89
CA TYR A 129 0.27 14.78 5.83
C TYR A 129 1.70 15.04 5.34
N ARG A 130 2.67 15.06 6.26
CA ARG A 130 4.09 15.22 5.90
C ARG A 130 4.57 14.11 4.97
N PHE A 131 4.13 12.88 5.20
CA PHE A 131 4.62 11.71 4.48
C PHE A 131 3.62 11.13 3.46
N ALA A 132 2.50 11.81 3.21
CA ALA A 132 1.46 11.36 2.29
C ALA A 132 2.03 10.99 0.91
N GLU A 133 2.95 11.80 0.39
CA GLU A 133 3.61 11.54 -0.90
C GLU A 133 4.50 10.29 -0.86
N SER A 134 5.27 10.08 0.22
CA SER A 134 6.09 8.86 0.36
C SER A 134 5.25 7.60 0.53
N ILE A 135 4.13 7.69 1.25
CA ILE A 135 3.18 6.59 1.43
C ILE A 135 2.51 6.24 0.10
N GLN A 136 2.09 7.26 -0.64
CA GLN A 136 1.53 7.09 -1.99
C GLN A 136 2.52 6.35 -2.90
N GLU A 137 3.74 6.86 -2.98
CA GLU A 137 4.79 6.31 -3.82
C GLU A 137 5.15 4.87 -3.43
N PHE A 138 5.08 4.55 -2.14
CA PHE A 138 5.24 3.18 -1.64
C PHE A 138 4.10 2.27 -2.09
N LEU A 139 2.83 2.69 -1.94
CA LEU A 139 1.68 1.89 -2.37
C LEU A 139 1.63 1.73 -3.90
N ASP A 140 2.10 2.72 -4.66
CA ASP A 140 2.19 2.70 -6.11
C ASP A 140 3.13 1.60 -6.64
N LEU A 141 4.10 1.16 -5.84
CA LEU A 141 4.96 0.03 -6.19
C LEU A 141 4.17 -1.27 -6.38
N SER A 142 2.95 -1.38 -5.84
CA SER A 142 2.06 -2.53 -6.04
C SER A 142 1.83 -2.84 -7.52
N ALA A 143 1.77 -1.83 -8.40
CA ALA A 143 1.63 -1.98 -9.86
C ALA A 143 2.74 -2.81 -10.54
N ARG A 144 3.79 -3.16 -9.81
CA ARG A 144 4.94 -3.95 -10.26
C ARG A 144 5.03 -5.32 -9.61
N ILE A 145 4.17 -5.61 -8.64
CA ILE A 145 4.11 -6.88 -7.92
C ILE A 145 3.04 -7.76 -8.58
N ASP A 146 3.36 -9.03 -8.79
CA ASP A 146 2.37 -10.03 -9.19
C ASP A 146 1.73 -10.66 -7.96
N TYR A 147 0.47 -10.31 -7.67
CA TYR A 147 -0.29 -10.84 -6.56
C TYR A 147 -1.74 -11.15 -6.94
N VAL A 148 -2.40 -11.92 -6.08
CA VAL A 148 -3.81 -12.30 -6.23
C VAL A 148 -4.62 -11.86 -5.01
N TYR A 149 -5.89 -11.56 -5.23
CA TYR A 149 -6.88 -11.32 -4.19
C TYR A 149 -7.37 -12.63 -3.55
N PRO A 150 -8.09 -12.59 -2.41
CA PRO A 150 -8.57 -13.80 -1.74
C PRO A 150 -9.54 -14.62 -2.60
N ASP A 151 -10.31 -13.96 -3.47
CA ASP A 151 -11.20 -14.58 -4.46
C ASP A 151 -10.46 -15.20 -5.67
N GLY A 152 -9.14 -15.12 -5.71
CA GLY A 152 -8.29 -15.61 -6.79
C GLY A 152 -8.20 -14.70 -8.01
N SER A 153 -8.92 -13.57 -8.01
CA SER A 153 -8.79 -12.56 -9.05
C SER A 153 -7.46 -11.80 -8.93
N ARG A 154 -7.08 -11.11 -10.01
CA ARG A 154 -5.86 -10.30 -10.09
C ARG A 154 -6.23 -8.85 -10.34
N PRO A 155 -5.37 -7.90 -9.95
CA PRO A 155 -5.50 -6.52 -10.40
C PRO A 155 -5.57 -6.43 -11.94
N PRO A 156 -6.28 -5.44 -12.49
CA PRO A 156 -6.39 -5.26 -13.94
C PRO A 156 -5.03 -5.04 -14.59
N ALA A 157 -4.90 -5.46 -15.85
CA ALA A 157 -3.71 -5.17 -16.64
C ALA A 157 -3.58 -3.65 -16.90
N ARG A 158 -2.33 -3.17 -17.08
CA ARG A 158 -2.08 -1.75 -17.34
C ARG A 158 -2.77 -1.30 -18.61
N ARG A 159 -3.36 -0.10 -18.60
CA ARG A 159 -4.03 0.47 -19.78
C ARG A 159 -3.12 0.63 -21.00
N ASP A 160 -1.81 0.80 -20.80
CA ASP A 160 -0.85 0.88 -21.91
C ASP A 160 -0.67 -0.44 -22.66
N ASP A 161 -0.83 -1.58 -21.97
CA ASP A 161 -0.78 -2.91 -22.60
C ASP A 161 -2.05 -3.17 -23.44
N LEU A 162 -3.19 -2.61 -23.02
CA LEU A 162 -4.45 -2.65 -23.75
C LEU A 162 -4.43 -1.79 -25.02
N ARG A 163 -3.79 -0.61 -24.99
CA ARG A 163 -3.64 0.26 -26.18
C ARG A 163 -2.69 -0.30 -27.23
N ARG A 164 -1.69 -1.09 -26.82
CA ARG A 164 -0.74 -1.75 -27.75
C ARG A 164 -1.32 -3.01 -28.39
N SER A 165 -2.44 -3.51 -27.87
CA SER A 165 -3.10 -4.75 -28.31
C SER A 165 -4.35 -4.50 -29.17
N ALA A 166 -4.68 -3.25 -29.49
CA ALA A 166 -5.70 -2.91 -30.46
C ALA A 166 -5.07 -2.88 -31.88
N PRO A 167 -5.55 -3.69 -32.84
CA PRO A 167 -5.06 -3.70 -34.22
C PRO A 167 -5.44 -2.43 -34.99
#